data_AF-A0A6L3IL00-F1
#
_entry.id   AF-A0A6L3IL00-F1
#
_cell.length_a   1.000
_cell.length_b   1.000
_cell.length_c   1.000
_cell.angle_alpha   90.00
_cell.angle_beta   90.00
_cell.angle_gamma   90.00
#
_symmetry.space_group_name_H-M   'P 1'
#
loop_
_entity.id
_entity.type
_entity.pdbx_description
1 polymer ?
#
loop_
_entity_poly.entity_id
_entity_poly.type
_entity_poly.pdbx_seq_one_letter_code
_entity_poly.pdbx_strand_id
1 'polypeptide(L)'
;MKKTNQRLFYPQKVKRQLFCALVACAVCAIPVNAQSGTISLNKSNVSMHTIMQEVEGQSDYTFFYNDNQIKLDKKVSVKAQNATIEQVLAQMFKNSGYTYKIVNNQIIVSKANAVAAVEKQQQQQAKKVTGCVKDALGEPIIGASVVEKGAPTNGTITDFDGNFTLTVSGNELQISYIGYLPQVVKVQSGVTSYNVTLKEDTKTLDEVVVIGHG
;
A
#
# COMPACT_ATOMS: atom_id res chain seq x y z
N MET A 1 -43.10 -8.74 -81.49
CA MET A 1 -42.78 -9.52 -80.26
C MET A 1 -41.62 -8.85 -79.55
N LYS A 2 -41.71 -8.78 -78.22
CA LYS A 2 -40.90 -8.01 -77.27
C LYS A 2 -39.41 -8.41 -77.24
N LYS A 3 -38.52 -7.44 -77.03
CA LYS A 3 -37.55 -7.44 -75.91
C LYS A 3 -36.92 -6.05 -75.74
N THR A 4 -37.49 -5.34 -74.77
CA THR A 4 -37.05 -4.06 -74.22
C THR A 4 -35.74 -4.23 -73.47
N ASN A 5 -34.68 -3.55 -73.92
CA ASN A 5 -33.46 -3.34 -73.16
C ASN A 5 -33.63 -2.07 -72.33
N GLN A 6 -33.94 -2.21 -71.04
CA GLN A 6 -33.82 -1.11 -70.08
C GLN A 6 -32.58 -1.34 -69.21
N ARG A 7 -31.52 -0.59 -69.53
CA ARG A 7 -30.38 -0.40 -68.63
C ARG A 7 -30.85 0.43 -67.45
N LEU A 8 -31.02 -0.22 -66.30
CA LEU A 8 -31.33 0.45 -65.05
C LEU A 8 -30.05 1.09 -64.50
N PHE A 9 -29.88 2.39 -64.76
CA PHE A 9 -28.86 3.22 -64.15
C PHE A 9 -29.12 3.32 -62.64
N TYR A 10 -28.26 2.70 -61.83
CA TYR A 10 -28.23 2.93 -60.38
C TYR A 10 -27.20 4.03 -60.06
N PRO A 11 -27.57 5.15 -59.42
CA PRO A 11 -26.62 6.21 -59.09
C PRO A 11 -25.68 5.77 -57.96
N GLN A 12 -24.40 5.62 -58.31
CA GLN A 12 -23.30 5.12 -57.47
C GLN A 12 -22.85 6.09 -56.35
N LYS A 13 -23.57 7.20 -56.11
CA LYS A 13 -23.13 8.28 -55.21
C LYS A 13 -23.79 8.30 -53.83
N VAL A 14 -24.79 7.46 -53.55
CA VAL A 14 -25.50 7.47 -52.25
C VAL A 14 -24.91 6.47 -51.24
N LYS A 15 -24.11 5.49 -51.69
CA LYS A 15 -23.49 4.48 -50.81
C LYS A 15 -22.30 4.99 -50.00
N ARG A 16 -21.74 6.16 -50.32
CA ARG A 16 -20.56 6.72 -49.60
C ARG A 16 -20.91 7.64 -48.43
N GLN A 17 -22.14 8.16 -48.39
CA GLN A 17 -22.61 9.06 -47.33
C GLN A 17 -23.36 8.29 -46.23
N LEU A 18 -24.01 7.16 -46.56
CA LEU A 18 -24.63 6.28 -45.55
C LEU A 18 -23.63 5.42 -44.77
N PHE A 19 -22.38 5.32 -45.21
CA PHE A 19 -21.35 4.57 -44.49
C PHE A 19 -20.64 5.40 -43.41
N CYS A 20 -20.74 6.73 -43.45
CA CYS A 20 -20.12 7.63 -42.45
C CYS A 20 -21.01 7.87 -41.23
N ALA A 21 -22.31 7.56 -41.29
CA ALA A 21 -23.23 7.75 -40.16
C ALA A 21 -23.24 6.58 -39.16
N LEU A 22 -22.64 5.43 -39.51
CA LEU A 22 -22.57 4.25 -38.64
C LEU A 22 -21.24 4.10 -37.90
N VAL A 23 -20.26 4.98 -38.14
CA VAL A 23 -18.95 5.02 -37.45
C VAL A 23 -18.91 6.13 -36.39
N ALA A 24 -20.03 6.81 -36.13
CA ALA A 24 -20.14 7.84 -35.09
C ALA A 24 -20.68 7.30 -33.74
N CYS A 25 -21.00 6.01 -33.65
CA CYS A 25 -21.35 5.33 -32.39
C CYS A 25 -20.19 4.47 -31.87
N ALA A 26 -18.96 4.95 -32.04
CA ALA A 26 -17.80 4.54 -31.28
C ALA A 26 -17.44 5.64 -30.27
N VAL A 27 -18.45 6.18 -29.58
CA VAL A 27 -18.21 6.95 -28.36
C VAL A 27 -18.06 5.92 -27.25
N CYS A 28 -16.80 5.58 -26.98
CA CYS A 28 -16.26 5.05 -25.74
C CYS A 28 -17.29 4.67 -24.66
N ALA A 29 -17.83 3.45 -24.72
CA ALA A 29 -18.28 2.78 -23.51
C ALA A 29 -17.04 2.28 -22.76
N ILE A 30 -16.31 3.22 -22.15
CA ILE A 30 -15.33 2.86 -21.12
C ILE A 30 -16.19 2.42 -19.93
N PRO A 31 -16.10 1.19 -19.44
CA PRO A 31 -16.69 0.85 -18.16
C PRO A 31 -15.95 1.69 -17.10
N VAL A 32 -16.51 2.86 -16.77
CA VAL A 32 -16.14 3.58 -15.56
C VAL A 32 -16.75 2.77 -14.42
N ASN A 33 -16.02 1.75 -13.99
CA ASN A 33 -16.22 1.13 -12.68
C ASN A 33 -15.78 2.16 -11.63
N ALA A 34 -16.64 3.13 -11.33
CA ALA A 34 -16.50 3.99 -10.18
C ALA A 34 -17.64 3.67 -9.21
N GLN A 35 -17.46 2.62 -8.40
CA GLN A 35 -18.32 2.35 -7.24
C GLN A 35 -18.04 3.33 -6.08
N SER A 36 -17.67 4.57 -6.38
CA SER A 36 -17.36 5.63 -5.43
C SER A 36 -17.62 6.97 -6.14
N GLY A 37 -18.41 7.86 -5.53
CA GLY A 37 -18.94 9.07 -6.15
C GLY A 37 -17.89 9.90 -6.91
N THR A 38 -18.25 10.36 -8.10
CA THR A 38 -17.42 11.28 -8.87
C THR A 38 -17.58 12.70 -8.34
N ILE A 39 -16.50 13.48 -8.38
CA ILE A 39 -16.45 14.86 -7.88
C ILE A 39 -16.25 15.80 -9.05
N SER A 40 -17.02 16.89 -9.08
CA SER A 40 -16.88 17.96 -10.07
C SER A 40 -16.58 19.28 -9.36
N LEU A 41 -15.38 19.80 -9.60
CA LEU A 41 -14.87 21.00 -8.95
C LEU A 41 -14.10 21.87 -9.96
N ASN A 42 -14.47 23.14 -10.05
CA ASN A 42 -13.72 24.13 -10.84
C ASN A 42 -13.44 25.37 -9.98
N LYS A 43 -12.28 25.37 -9.32
CA LYS A 43 -11.84 26.46 -8.44
C LYS A 43 -10.41 26.83 -8.79
N SER A 44 -10.13 28.12 -8.86
CA SER A 44 -8.80 28.65 -9.16
C SER A 44 -8.36 29.64 -8.09
N ASN A 45 -7.14 29.47 -7.58
CA ASN A 45 -6.52 30.37 -6.60
C ASN A 45 -7.34 30.53 -5.30
N VAL A 46 -7.90 29.43 -4.80
CA VAL A 46 -8.73 29.39 -3.58
C VAL A 46 -7.97 28.67 -2.47
N SER A 47 -8.30 28.96 -1.20
CA SER A 47 -7.71 28.25 -0.05
C SER A 47 -7.97 26.74 -0.12
N MET A 48 -7.02 25.94 0.34
CA MET A 48 -7.20 24.48 0.44
C MET A 48 -8.40 24.15 1.33
N HIS A 49 -8.64 24.92 2.39
CA HIS A 49 -9.80 24.74 3.27
C HIS A 49 -11.12 24.73 2.49
N THR A 50 -11.34 25.71 1.61
CA THR A 50 -12.55 25.80 0.80
C THR A 50 -12.70 24.60 -0.15
N ILE A 51 -11.59 24.13 -0.72
CA ILE A 51 -11.61 22.96 -1.60
C ILE A 51 -11.93 21.69 -0.80
N MET A 52 -11.35 21.53 0.40
CA MET A 52 -11.63 20.39 1.28
C MET A 52 -13.10 20.35 1.66
N GLN A 53 -13.70 21.48 2.05
CA GLN A 53 -15.13 21.56 2.38
C GLN A 53 -16.04 21.16 1.21
N GLU A 54 -15.68 21.57 -0.01
CA GLU A 54 -16.45 21.24 -1.21
C GLU A 54 -16.32 19.74 -1.55
N VAL A 55 -15.14 19.16 -1.34
CA VAL A 55 -14.90 17.73 -1.49
C VAL A 55 -15.66 16.92 -0.44
N GLU A 56 -15.69 17.35 0.83
CA GLU A 56 -16.49 16.72 1.88
C GLU A 56 -17.99 16.86 1.61
N GLY A 57 -18.45 17.98 1.03
CA GLY A 57 -19.85 18.22 0.71
C GLY A 57 -20.39 17.39 -0.47
N GLN A 58 -19.52 17.00 -1.42
CA GLN A 58 -19.85 16.07 -2.52
C GLN A 58 -19.42 14.62 -2.19
N SER A 59 -18.76 14.46 -1.04
CA SER A 59 -18.06 13.32 -0.46
C SER A 59 -18.83 12.45 0.53
N ASP A 60 -18.42 11.20 0.73
CA ASP A 60 -18.47 10.56 2.06
C ASP A 60 -17.09 10.62 2.77
N TYR A 61 -16.14 11.39 2.22
CA TYR A 61 -14.80 11.51 2.79
C TYR A 61 -14.74 12.59 3.86
N THR A 62 -13.86 12.40 4.84
CA THR A 62 -13.53 13.40 5.86
C THR A 62 -12.02 13.63 5.90
N PHE A 63 -11.58 14.89 5.91
CA PHE A 63 -10.17 15.23 6.01
C PHE A 63 -9.69 15.27 7.45
N PHE A 64 -8.57 14.60 7.72
CA PHE A 64 -7.87 14.61 9.00
C PHE A 64 -6.48 15.19 8.83
N TYR A 65 -6.14 16.17 9.66
CA TYR A 65 -4.85 16.82 9.63
C TYR A 65 -4.54 17.46 10.99
N ASN A 66 -3.25 17.75 11.21
CA ASN A 66 -2.83 18.48 12.39
C ASN A 66 -2.72 19.98 12.07
N ASP A 67 -3.59 20.80 12.68
CA ASP A 67 -3.64 22.26 12.51
C ASP A 67 -2.31 22.96 12.78
N ASN A 68 -1.49 22.40 13.67
CA ASN A 68 -0.17 22.95 13.99
C ASN A 68 0.87 22.70 12.88
N GLN A 69 0.60 21.76 11.97
CA GLN A 69 1.56 21.33 10.94
C GLN A 69 1.12 21.68 9.52
N ILE A 70 -0.19 21.77 9.27
CA ILE A 70 -0.76 22.02 7.95
C ILE A 70 -1.32 23.43 7.89
N LYS A 71 -0.78 24.23 6.98
CA LYS A 71 -1.24 25.60 6.69
C LYS A 71 -2.20 25.59 5.53
N LEU A 72 -3.50 25.68 5.82
CA LEU A 72 -4.62 25.61 4.86
C LEU A 72 -4.87 26.89 4.06
N ASP A 73 -4.18 27.97 4.41
CA ASP A 73 -4.22 29.28 3.75
C ASP A 73 -3.52 29.28 2.38
N LYS A 74 -2.75 28.24 2.05
CA LYS A 74 -2.16 28.12 0.72
C LYS A 74 -3.25 28.07 -0.35
N LYS A 75 -3.03 28.85 -1.40
CA LYS A 75 -3.91 28.91 -2.56
C LYS A 75 -3.58 27.79 -3.52
N VAL A 76 -4.63 27.09 -3.95
CA VAL A 76 -4.57 25.96 -4.87
C VAL A 76 -5.63 26.15 -5.95
N SER A 77 -5.41 25.49 -7.09
CA SER A 77 -6.34 25.49 -8.21
C SER A 77 -6.63 24.04 -8.57
N VAL A 78 -7.90 23.69 -8.67
CA VAL A 78 -8.36 22.35 -9.03
C VAL A 78 -9.41 22.48 -10.11
N LYS A 79 -9.17 21.74 -11.20
CA LYS A 79 -10.12 21.59 -12.30
C LYS A 79 -10.39 20.11 -12.51
N ALA A 80 -11.58 19.71 -12.08
CA ALA A 80 -12.04 18.34 -12.07
C ALA A 80 -13.49 18.30 -12.57
N GLN A 81 -13.77 17.40 -13.50
CA GLN A 81 -15.12 17.15 -14.00
C GLN A 81 -15.32 15.64 -14.04
N ASN A 82 -16.30 15.14 -13.30
CA ASN A 82 -16.52 13.70 -13.10
C ASN A 82 -15.24 12.94 -12.73
N ALA A 83 -14.39 13.55 -11.90
CA ALA A 83 -13.11 13.00 -11.52
C ALA A 83 -13.25 12.12 -10.27
N THR A 84 -12.35 11.14 -10.12
CA THR A 84 -12.25 10.39 -8.86
C THR A 84 -11.64 11.26 -7.77
N ILE A 85 -11.86 10.88 -6.50
CA ILE A 85 -11.26 11.58 -5.36
C ILE A 85 -9.72 11.66 -5.49
N GLU A 86 -9.07 10.59 -5.95
CA GLU A 86 -7.61 10.55 -6.11
C GLU A 86 -7.13 11.57 -7.13
N GLN A 87 -7.86 11.74 -8.23
CA GLN A 87 -7.53 12.73 -9.25
C GLN A 87 -7.67 14.17 -8.73
N VAL A 88 -8.71 14.42 -7.92
CA VAL A 88 -8.92 15.72 -7.26
C VAL A 88 -7.80 16.02 -6.26
N LEU A 89 -7.50 15.06 -5.38
CA LEU A 89 -6.45 15.21 -4.36
C LEU A 89 -5.05 15.35 -4.98
N ALA A 90 -4.75 14.60 -6.05
CA ALA A 90 -3.49 14.72 -6.77
C ALA A 90 -3.29 16.13 -7.34
N GLN A 91 -4.34 16.77 -7.88
CA GLN A 91 -4.27 18.16 -8.32
C GLN A 91 -4.15 19.12 -7.15
N MET A 92 -4.95 18.94 -6.10
CA MET A 92 -4.99 19.83 -4.94
C MET A 92 -3.65 19.89 -4.21
N PHE A 93 -3.01 18.74 -4.01
CA PHE A 93 -1.75 18.67 -3.27
C PHE A 93 -0.50 18.87 -4.14
N LYS A 94 -0.65 18.99 -5.46
CA LYS A 94 0.47 19.26 -6.38
C LYS A 94 1.21 20.54 -5.97
N ASN A 95 2.50 20.43 -5.69
CA ASN A 95 3.37 21.54 -5.26
C ASN A 95 2.94 22.25 -3.96
N SER A 96 2.02 21.66 -3.18
CA SER A 96 1.55 22.24 -1.92
C SER A 96 2.57 22.07 -0.77
N GLY A 97 3.50 21.13 -0.91
CA GLY A 97 4.37 20.66 0.18
C GLY A 97 3.68 19.71 1.15
N TYR A 98 2.44 19.31 0.84
CA TYR A 98 1.66 18.33 1.56
C TYR A 98 1.36 17.13 0.65
N THR A 99 0.89 16.07 1.28
CA THR A 99 0.54 14.79 0.67
C THR A 99 -0.59 14.17 1.49
N TYR A 100 -1.20 13.12 0.95
CA TYR A 100 -2.38 12.51 1.52
C TYR A 100 -2.29 10.98 1.53
N LYS A 101 -3.01 10.37 2.46
CA LYS A 101 -3.29 8.94 2.47
C LYS A 101 -4.78 8.74 2.70
N ILE A 102 -5.39 7.92 1.85
CA ILE A 102 -6.80 7.52 2.01
C ILE A 102 -6.81 6.23 2.83
N VAL A 103 -7.55 6.21 3.92
CA VAL A 103 -7.82 5.02 4.74
C VAL A 103 -9.32 4.98 4.99
N ASN A 104 -10.00 4.01 4.36
CA ASN A 104 -11.47 3.95 4.34
C ASN A 104 -12.05 5.29 3.81
N ASN A 105 -12.93 5.94 4.58
CA ASN A 105 -13.52 7.24 4.28
C ASN A 105 -12.74 8.44 4.84
N GLN A 106 -11.50 8.25 5.28
CA GLN A 106 -10.68 9.31 5.86
C GLN A 106 -9.51 9.67 4.94
N ILE A 107 -9.33 10.97 4.71
CA ILE A 107 -8.21 11.52 3.96
C ILE A 107 -7.25 12.17 4.96
N ILE A 108 -6.15 11.50 5.25
CA ILE A 108 -5.14 11.97 6.20
C ILE A 108 -4.12 12.83 5.43
N VAL A 109 -4.00 14.12 5.80
CA VAL A 109 -3.07 15.07 5.17
C VAL A 109 -1.83 15.25 6.04
N SER A 110 -0.65 15.16 5.42
CA SER A 110 0.65 15.30 6.10
C SER A 110 1.65 16.07 5.23
N LYS A 111 2.79 16.48 5.78
CA LYS A 111 3.86 17.14 5.00
C LYS A 111 4.51 16.14 4.04
N ALA A 112 4.80 16.56 2.80
CA ALA A 112 5.40 15.70 1.77
C ALA A 112 6.74 15.07 2.23
N ASN A 113 7.54 15.78 3.03
CA ASN A 113 8.78 15.25 3.60
C ASN A 113 8.55 14.18 4.69
N ALA A 114 7.40 14.22 5.38
CA ALA A 114 7.04 13.17 6.34
C ALA A 114 6.65 11.88 5.61
N VAL A 115 6.10 11.96 4.40
CA VAL A 115 5.77 10.77 3.61
C VAL A 115 6.93 10.28 2.77
N ALA A 116 7.90 11.10 2.37
CA ALA A 116 9.16 10.57 1.83
C ALA A 116 9.93 9.72 2.87
N ALA A 117 9.74 9.96 4.16
CA ALA A 117 10.21 9.09 5.23
C ALA A 117 9.33 7.83 5.39
N VAL A 118 8.01 7.93 5.17
CA VAL A 118 7.08 6.79 5.21
C VAL A 118 7.16 5.91 3.95
N GLU A 119 7.43 6.45 2.77
CA GLU A 119 7.65 5.73 1.50
C GLU A 119 9.02 5.05 1.49
N LYS A 120 10.04 5.65 2.11
CA LYS A 120 11.30 4.93 2.42
C LYS A 120 11.12 3.83 3.47
N GLN A 121 10.04 3.83 4.24
CA GLN A 121 9.68 2.74 5.17
C GLN A 121 8.71 1.73 4.54
N GLN A 122 7.87 2.10 3.57
CA GLN A 122 6.98 1.18 2.85
C GLN A 122 7.61 0.55 1.62
N GLN A 123 8.76 1.04 1.18
CA GLN A 123 9.64 0.38 0.22
C GLN A 123 10.86 -0.22 0.92
N GLN A 124 10.68 -0.78 2.13
CA GLN A 124 11.54 -1.87 2.56
C GLN A 124 11.24 -3.05 1.63
N GLN A 125 11.94 -3.11 0.50
CA GLN A 125 12.04 -4.32 -0.32
C GLN A 125 12.20 -5.48 0.65
N ALA A 126 11.22 -6.39 0.65
CA ALA A 126 11.23 -7.62 1.41
C ALA A 126 12.65 -8.22 1.40
N LYS A 127 13.36 -8.12 2.52
CA LYS A 127 14.74 -8.57 2.64
C LYS A 127 14.71 -10.02 3.05
N LYS A 128 15.24 -10.90 2.20
CA LYS A 128 15.49 -12.29 2.60
C LYS A 128 16.65 -12.30 3.57
N VAL A 129 16.36 -12.64 4.82
CA VAL A 129 17.34 -12.83 5.88
C VAL A 129 17.49 -14.32 6.14
N THR A 130 18.74 -14.78 6.15
CA THR A 130 19.13 -16.13 6.52
C THR A 130 19.99 -16.07 7.78
N GLY A 131 20.10 -17.16 8.51
CA GLY A 131 21.00 -17.21 9.65
C GLY A 131 21.01 -18.55 10.34
N CYS A 132 21.85 -18.66 11.35
CA CYS A 132 21.97 -19.84 12.21
C CYS A 132 21.89 -19.41 13.67
N VAL A 133 21.07 -20.11 14.46
CA VAL A 133 20.91 -19.90 15.89
C VAL A 133 21.68 -20.99 16.64
N LYS A 134 22.54 -20.57 17.56
CA LYS A 134 23.40 -21.46 18.36
C LYS A 134 23.32 -21.10 19.85
N ASP A 135 23.74 -22.01 20.69
CA ASP A 135 23.94 -21.75 22.12
C ASP A 135 25.35 -21.20 22.41
N ALA A 136 25.66 -21.01 23.71
CA ALA A 136 26.96 -20.53 24.17
C ALA A 136 28.11 -21.55 23.95
N LEU A 137 27.79 -22.83 23.78
CA LEU A 137 28.74 -23.92 23.50
C LEU A 137 29.01 -24.07 21.99
N GLY A 138 28.23 -23.40 21.15
CA GLY A 138 28.31 -23.44 19.70
C GLY A 138 27.43 -24.51 19.05
N GLU A 139 26.57 -25.17 19.84
CA GLU A 139 25.62 -26.17 19.36
C GLU A 139 24.41 -25.49 18.68
N PRO A 140 23.92 -26.00 17.54
CA PRO A 140 22.76 -25.44 16.87
C PRO A 140 21.48 -25.64 17.69
N ILE A 141 20.67 -24.58 17.80
CA ILE A 141 19.39 -24.64 18.51
C ILE A 141 18.27 -24.95 17.52
N ILE A 142 17.74 -26.16 17.62
CA ILE A 142 16.62 -26.65 16.81
C ILE A 142 15.29 -26.14 17.40
N GLY A 143 14.38 -25.69 16.56
CA GLY A 143 13.06 -25.24 17.04
C GLY A 143 13.02 -23.85 17.67
N ALA A 144 14.06 -23.03 17.53
CA ALA A 144 14.05 -21.64 17.96
C ALA A 144 13.08 -20.82 17.12
N SER A 145 12.27 -19.99 17.78
CA SER A 145 11.34 -19.08 17.12
C SER A 145 12.08 -17.82 16.68
N VAL A 146 11.97 -17.47 15.40
CA VAL A 146 12.54 -16.27 14.80
C VAL A 146 11.40 -15.42 14.25
N VAL A 147 11.12 -14.27 14.86
CA VAL A 147 9.96 -13.42 14.54
C VAL A 147 10.41 -12.01 14.20
N GLU A 148 9.78 -11.39 13.21
CA GLU A 148 9.96 -9.98 12.92
C GLU A 148 9.35 -9.12 14.02
N LYS A 149 10.16 -8.27 14.65
CA LYS A 149 9.70 -7.44 15.76
C LYS A 149 8.75 -6.36 15.25
N GLY A 150 7.54 -6.35 15.81
CA GLY A 150 6.43 -5.49 15.36
C GLY A 150 5.47 -6.18 14.36
N ALA A 151 5.81 -7.38 13.87
CA ALA A 151 4.96 -8.18 13.00
C ALA A 151 4.90 -9.64 13.52
N PRO A 152 4.12 -9.92 14.58
CA PRO A 152 4.11 -11.24 15.25
C PRO A 152 3.62 -12.38 14.35
N THR A 153 2.94 -12.06 13.24
CA THR A 153 2.49 -13.03 12.24
C THR A 153 3.58 -13.38 11.22
N ASN A 154 4.68 -12.64 11.17
CA ASN A 154 5.80 -12.91 10.28
C ASN A 154 6.96 -13.53 11.07
N GLY A 155 7.05 -14.85 11.03
CA GLY A 155 8.09 -15.59 11.73
C GLY A 155 8.34 -16.96 11.12
N THR A 156 9.43 -17.58 11.54
CA THR A 156 9.86 -18.92 11.13
C THR A 156 10.47 -19.64 12.32
N ILE A 157 10.75 -20.92 12.15
CA ILE A 157 11.37 -21.78 13.16
C ILE A 157 12.69 -22.30 12.58
N THR A 158 13.72 -22.43 13.42
CA THR A 158 15.00 -23.01 12.99
C THR A 158 14.89 -24.51 12.68
N ASP A 159 15.63 -24.96 11.68
CA ASP A 159 15.74 -26.36 11.30
C ASP A 159 16.71 -27.16 12.20
N PHE A 160 17.00 -28.42 11.82
CA PHE A 160 17.88 -29.33 12.57
C PHE A 160 19.33 -28.84 12.70
N ASP A 161 19.78 -28.00 11.78
CA ASP A 161 21.13 -27.40 11.79
C ASP A 161 21.10 -25.99 12.43
N GLY A 162 19.97 -25.61 13.03
CA GLY A 162 19.75 -24.30 13.64
C GLY A 162 19.56 -23.18 12.62
N ASN A 163 19.41 -23.48 11.33
CA ASN A 163 19.29 -22.48 10.30
C ASN A 163 17.85 -21.95 10.18
N PHE A 164 17.73 -20.69 9.78
CA PHE A 164 16.45 -20.08 9.46
C PHE A 164 16.54 -19.25 8.18
N THR A 165 15.40 -19.08 7.53
CA THR A 165 15.21 -18.14 6.43
C THR A 165 13.88 -17.42 6.65
N LEU A 166 13.93 -16.09 6.73
CA LEU A 166 12.75 -15.25 6.92
C LEU A 166 12.85 -14.04 6.00
N THR A 167 11.76 -13.75 5.31
CA THR A 167 11.64 -12.52 4.53
C THR A 167 11.04 -11.46 5.43
N VAL A 168 11.79 -10.40 5.72
CA VAL A 168 11.36 -9.32 6.63
C VAL A 168 11.31 -7.99 5.91
N SER A 169 10.35 -7.16 6.32
CA SER A 169 10.31 -5.76 5.91
C SER A 169 11.04 -4.91 6.93
N GLY A 170 10.90 -5.18 8.21
CA GLY A 170 11.48 -4.44 9.32
C GLY A 170 13.00 -4.57 9.48
N ASN A 171 13.51 -3.95 10.55
CA ASN A 171 14.95 -3.86 10.86
C ASN A 171 15.34 -4.65 12.11
N GLU A 172 14.43 -5.36 12.77
CA GLU A 172 14.71 -6.09 13.99
C GLU A 172 14.04 -7.47 13.97
N LEU A 173 14.82 -8.49 14.32
CA LEU A 173 14.37 -9.86 14.57
C LEU A 173 14.40 -10.12 16.07
N GLN A 174 13.41 -10.84 16.56
CA GLN A 174 13.39 -11.40 17.91
C GLN A 174 13.55 -12.91 17.79
N ILE A 175 14.57 -13.45 18.44
CA ILE A 175 14.81 -14.88 18.51
C ILE A 175 14.55 -15.33 19.94
N SER A 176 13.73 -16.37 20.11
CA SER A 176 13.41 -16.92 21.42
C SER A 176 13.32 -18.44 21.37
N TYR A 177 13.78 -19.07 22.45
CA TYR A 177 13.67 -20.51 22.65
C TYR A 177 13.45 -20.79 24.15
N ILE A 178 12.78 -21.90 24.47
CA ILE A 178 12.45 -22.25 25.85
C ILE A 178 13.75 -22.54 26.61
N GLY A 179 13.91 -21.94 27.80
CA GLY A 179 15.13 -22.04 28.60
C GLY A 179 16.24 -21.05 28.21
N TYR A 180 15.99 -20.14 27.27
CA TYR A 180 16.94 -19.13 26.81
C TYR A 180 16.35 -17.72 26.87
N LEU A 181 17.21 -16.74 27.09
CA LEU A 181 16.84 -15.33 27.07
C LEU A 181 16.52 -14.90 25.62
N PRO A 182 15.36 -14.24 25.39
CA PRO A 182 15.04 -13.68 24.08
C PRO A 182 16.10 -12.68 23.63
N GLN A 183 16.55 -12.81 22.39
CA GLN A 183 17.57 -11.94 21.81
C GLN A 183 17.00 -11.14 20.65
N VAL A 184 17.28 -9.83 20.64
CA VAL A 184 16.91 -8.95 19.53
C VAL A 184 18.12 -8.71 18.65
N VAL A 185 17.98 -9.00 17.36
CA VAL A 185 19.02 -8.84 16.35
C VAL A 185 18.60 -7.75 15.36
N LYS A 186 19.46 -6.74 15.19
CA LYS A 186 19.22 -5.66 14.23
C LYS A 186 19.65 -6.09 12.83
N VAL A 187 18.71 -6.07 11.90
CA VAL A 187 18.94 -6.37 10.48
C VAL A 187 19.52 -5.14 9.79
N GLN A 188 20.78 -5.25 9.35
CA GLN A 188 21.50 -4.20 8.63
C GLN A 188 21.31 -4.34 7.11
N SER A 189 21.25 -3.21 6.41
CA SER A 189 21.18 -3.21 4.94
C SER A 189 22.47 -3.78 4.33
N GLY A 190 22.35 -4.78 3.46
CA GLY A 190 23.48 -5.45 2.79
C GLY A 190 23.98 -6.72 3.48
N VAL A 191 23.55 -7.00 4.71
CA VAL A 191 23.87 -8.24 5.43
C VAL A 191 22.67 -9.19 5.33
N THR A 192 22.88 -10.31 4.66
CA THR A 192 21.85 -11.34 4.44
C THR A 192 21.95 -12.49 5.43
N SER A 193 23.11 -12.72 6.05
CA SER A 193 23.34 -13.85 6.95
C SER A 193 23.70 -13.40 8.37
N TYR A 194 23.02 -13.98 9.38
CA TYR A 194 23.22 -13.65 10.80
C TYR A 194 23.51 -14.91 11.62
N ASN A 195 24.58 -14.88 12.41
CA ASN A 195 24.82 -15.88 13.44
C ASN A 195 24.35 -15.32 14.78
N VAL A 196 23.40 -16.02 15.42
CA VAL A 196 22.77 -15.58 16.66
C VAL A 196 23.11 -16.59 17.75
N THR A 197 23.83 -16.15 18.77
CA THR A 197 24.08 -16.97 19.96
C THR A 197 23.08 -16.60 21.05
N LEU A 198 22.22 -17.53 21.44
CA LEU A 198 21.32 -17.37 22.59
C LEU A 198 22.05 -17.66 23.89
N LYS A 199 21.62 -16.98 24.95
CA LYS A 199 22.13 -17.20 26.31
C LYS A 199 21.07 -17.91 27.13
N GLU A 200 21.48 -18.90 27.92
CA GLU A 200 20.58 -19.61 28.82
C GLU A 200 19.91 -18.64 29.80
N ASP A 201 18.62 -18.88 30.03
CA ASP A 201 17.84 -18.18 31.05
C ASP A 201 17.94 -18.94 32.36
N THR A 202 18.96 -18.62 33.15
CA THR A 202 19.23 -19.24 34.46
C THR A 202 18.20 -18.86 35.54
N LYS A 203 17.10 -18.16 35.20
CA LYS A 203 16.09 -17.67 36.15
C LYS A 203 14.80 -18.48 36.22
N THR A 204 14.67 -19.62 35.54
CA THR A 204 13.40 -20.39 35.52
C THR A 204 13.58 -21.87 35.83
N LEU A 205 13.89 -22.16 37.09
CA LEU A 205 13.66 -23.48 37.71
C LEU A 205 13.12 -23.27 39.13
N ASP A 206 11.88 -22.76 39.24
CA ASP A 206 11.05 -23.14 40.38
C ASP A 206 10.36 -24.45 39.98
N GLU A 207 10.84 -25.52 40.60
CA GLU A 207 10.40 -26.90 40.40
C GLU A 207 8.86 -27.00 40.49
N VAL A 208 8.23 -27.52 39.44
CA VAL A 208 6.86 -27.99 39.55
C VAL A 208 6.89 -29.31 40.31
N VAL A 209 6.75 -29.25 41.64
CA VAL A 209 6.47 -30.42 42.46
C VAL A 209 5.05 -30.88 42.15
N VAL A 210 4.92 -31.95 41.38
CA VAL A 210 3.65 -32.66 41.18
C VAL A 210 3.38 -33.49 42.45
N ILE A 211 2.44 -33.04 43.27
CA ILE A 211 1.91 -33.88 44.35
C ILE A 211 0.75 -34.68 43.77
N GLY A 212 1.00 -35.97 43.50
CA GLY A 212 -0.06 -36.93 43.24
C GLY A 212 -0.78 -37.27 44.55
N HIS A 213 -2.11 -37.11 44.58
CA HIS A 213 -2.95 -37.75 45.58
C HIS A 213 -3.53 -39.02 44.95
N GLY A 214 -3.31 -40.15 45.63
CA GLY A 214 -3.80 -41.47 45.24
C GLY A 214 -5.28 -41.70 45.52
#